data_AF-X1PKM3-F1
#
_entry.id   AF-X1PKM3-F1
#
_cell.length_a   1.000
_cell.length_b   1.000
_cell.length_c   1.000
_cell.angle_alpha   90.00
_cell.angle_beta   90.00
_cell.angle_gamma   90.00
#
_symmetry.space_group_name_H-M   'P 1'
#
loop_
_entity.id
_entity.type
_entity.pdbx_description
1 polymer ?
#
loop_
_entity_poly.entity_id
_entity_poly.type
_entity_poly.pdbx_seq_one_letter_code
_entity_poly.pdbx_strand_id
1 'polypeptide(L)' 'MGIKTGKVSKKEVKEIAKDLGLELKKTFEAGIYHYGLIFEKI' A
#
# COMPACT_ATOMS: atom_id res chain seq x y z
N MET A 1 18.68 -11.02 -5.38
CA MET A 1 17.74 -12.03 -4.86
C MET A 1 16.50 -11.29 -4.35
N GLY A 2 15.35 -11.44 -4.99
CA GLY A 2 14.11 -10.83 -4.53
C GLY A 2 12.95 -11.77 -4.86
N ILE A 3 12.28 -12.26 -3.82
CA ILE A 3 11.10 -13.13 -3.89
C ILE A 3 10.11 -12.59 -4.93
N LYS A 4 9.95 -13.34 -6.03
CA LYS A 4 9.06 -13.01 -7.17
C LYS A 4 7.58 -13.30 -6.86
N THR A 5 7.31 -14.01 -5.77
CA THR A 5 5.97 -14.44 -5.34
C THR A 5 5.79 -14.01 -3.88
N GLY A 6 4.66 -13.34 -3.59
CA GLY A 6 4.32 -12.85 -2.24
C GLY A 6 4.37 -11.33 -2.04
N LYS A 7 4.69 -10.52 -3.07
CA LYS A 7 4.53 -9.06 -2.98
C LYS A 7 3.07 -8.68 -3.27
N VAL A 8 2.36 -8.24 -2.24
CA VAL A 8 1.05 -7.59 -2.39
C VAL A 8 1.20 -6.35 -3.27
N SER A 9 0.35 -6.25 -4.28
CA SER A 9 0.31 -5.11 -5.21
C SER A 9 -0.17 -3.84 -4.50
N LYS A 10 0.31 -2.66 -4.92
CA LYS A 10 -0.27 -1.36 -4.50
C LYS A 10 -1.78 -1.32 -4.67
N LYS A 11 -2.28 -1.94 -5.73
CA LYS A 11 -3.71 -2.00 -6.04
C LYS A 11 -4.45 -2.82 -4.99
N GLU A 12 -3.93 -4.00 -4.68
CA GLU A 12 -4.52 -4.90 -3.69
C GLU A 12 -4.57 -4.28 -2.29
N VAL A 13 -3.49 -3.59 -1.87
CA VAL A 13 -3.51 -2.84 -0.59
C VAL A 13 -4.63 -1.78 -0.57
N LYS A 14 -4.85 -1.07 -1.68
CA LYS A 14 -5.89 -0.04 -1.76
C LYS A 14 -7.30 -0.62 -1.77
N GLU A 15 -7.51 -1.79 -2.40
CA GLU A 15 -8.80 -2.48 -2.39
C GLU A 15 -9.14 -2.96 -0.97
N ILE A 16 -8.19 -3.59 -0.28
CA ILE A 16 -8.34 -3.99 1.13
C ILE A 16 -8.65 -2.77 2.02
N ALA A 17 -7.92 -1.66 1.84
CA ALA A 17 -8.16 -0.46 2.62
C ALA A 17 -9.58 0.11 2.43
N LYS A 18 -10.09 0.08 1.18
CA LYS A 18 -11.45 0.50 0.87
C LYS A 18 -12.49 -0.41 1.55
N ASP A 19 -12.30 -1.72 1.52
CA ASP A 19 -13.19 -2.68 2.17
C ASP A 19 -13.22 -2.50 3.70
N LEU A 20 -12.11 -2.02 4.27
CA LEU A 20 -11.99 -1.68 5.69
C LEU A 20 -12.49 -0.28 6.05
N GLY A 21 -13.00 0.51 5.09
CA GLY A 21 -13.46 1.87 5.32
C GLY A 21 -12.35 2.87 5.63
N LEU A 22 -11.15 2.63 5.11
CA LEU A 22 -9.99 3.51 5.25
C LEU A 22 -9.77 4.32 3.96
N GLU A 23 -9.46 5.60 4.09
CA GLU A 23 -9.15 6.50 2.97
C GLU A 23 -7.64 6.65 2.80
N LEU A 24 -7.15 6.53 1.55
CA LEU A 24 -5.74 6.79 1.24
C LEU A 24 -5.46 8.31 1.29
N LYS A 25 -4.68 8.75 2.28
CA LYS A 25 -4.30 10.16 2.42
C LYS A 25 -3.02 10.53 1.67
N LYS A 26 -2.02 9.65 1.71
CA LYS A 26 -0.70 9.97 1.16
C LYS A 26 0.03 8.74 0.64
N THR A 27 0.77 8.93 -0.44
CA THR A 27 1.79 7.99 -0.90
C THR A 27 3.13 8.71 -0.86
N PHE A 28 4.18 8.03 -0.42
CA PHE A 28 5.53 8.60 -0.40
C PHE A 28 6.57 7.53 -0.74
N GLU A 29 7.74 7.98 -1.22
CA GLU A 29 8.88 7.10 -1.46
C GLU A 29 9.57 6.79 -0.12
N ALA A 30 9.78 5.51 0.17
CA ALA A 30 10.43 5.03 1.40
C ALA A 30 11.82 4.42 1.12
N GLY A 31 12.36 4.68 -0.07
CA GLY A 31 13.65 4.20 -0.55
C GLY A 31 13.58 3.70 -1.99
N ILE A 32 14.73 3.37 -2.57
CA ILE A 32 14.91 3.02 -3.99
C ILE A 32 14.02 1.86 -4.48
N TYR A 33 13.52 1.00 -3.59
CA TYR A 33 12.60 -0.10 -3.91
C TYR A 33 11.37 -0.15 -3.01
N HIS A 34 11.13 0.90 -2.21
CA HIS A 34 10.09 0.93 -1.19
C HIS A 34 9.22 2.16 -1.32
N TYR A 35 7.93 2.00 -1.06
CA TYR A 35 6.96 3.07 -1.01
C TYR A 35 6.12 2.91 0.24
N GLY A 36 5.75 4.04 0.85
CA GLY A 36 4.79 4.11 1.94
C GLY A 36 3.42 4.54 1.45
N LEU A 37 2.38 3.99 2.08
CA LEU A 37 0.98 4.39 1.91
C LEU A 37 0.44 4.74 3.29
N ILE A 38 -0.16 5.92 3.43
CA ILE A 38 -0.83 6.36 4.67
C ILE A 38 -2.33 6.31 4.43
N PHE A 39 -3.02 5.58 5.30
CA PHE A 39 -4.46 5.50 5.32
C PHE A 39 -5.00 6.06 6.63
N GLU A 40 -6.18 6.68 6.58
CA GLU A 40 -6.89 7.24 7.73
C GLU A 40 -8.29 6.64 7.81
N LYS A 41 -8.79 6.43 9.02
CA LYS A 41 -10.17 5.97 9.22
C LYS A 41 -11.13 7.13 8.95
N ILE A 42 -12.19 6.85 8.18
CA ILE A 42 -13.28 7.78 7.93
C ILE A 42 -14.05 8.06 9.23
#